data_AF-A0A0G2FZA7-F1
#
_entry.id   AF-A0A0G2FZA7-F1
#
_cell.length_a   1.000
_cell.length_b   1.000
_cell.length_c   1.000
_cell.angle_alpha   90.00
_cell.angle_beta   90.00
_cell.angle_gamma   90.00
#
_symmetry.space_group_name_H-M   'P 1'
#
loop_
_entity.id
_entity.type
_entity.pdbx_description
1 polymer ?
#
loop_
_entity_poly.entity_id
_entity_poly.type
_entity_poly.pdbx_seq_one_letter_code
_entity_poly.pdbx_strand_id
1 'polypeptide(L)'
;MMATPAPADDNVIKSTNREPTSESASEEQFAQEENSAKFPLSTQEQLQAMARRRESAVSFQHQISECRLALRYSVIGWTGTLDPEKIPAALSNAPSIRDLNAQMDKLERKLAPFLPADAGGAGGSGRGQGMGAEALGRVEGVRARLLEITPGVKSTRFIKPVLDEVEGSARAAGILPPQDKVGWVWSLSFDDWFIWCAGEDAFVSARQGVRTDFVAA
;
A
#
# COMPACT_ATOMS: atom_id res chain seq x y z
N MET A 1 52.78 -65.24 -58.74
CA MET A 1 52.30 -65.14 -57.34
C MET A 1 51.43 -63.89 -57.31
N MET A 2 50.14 -64.03 -57.64
CA MET A 2 49.02 -64.37 -56.75
C MET A 2 48.77 -63.27 -55.70
N ALA A 3 47.56 -62.80 -55.40
CA ALA A 3 46.24 -62.76 -56.02
C ALA A 3 45.42 -61.79 -55.11
N THR A 4 44.51 -61.05 -55.72
CA THR A 4 43.19 -60.49 -55.28
C THR A 4 42.52 -61.06 -54.00
N PRO A 5 41.33 -60.60 -53.54
CA PRO A 5 40.53 -59.36 -53.77
C PRO A 5 39.74 -58.84 -52.52
N ALA A 6 38.86 -57.84 -52.70
CA ALA A 6 37.64 -57.58 -51.88
C ALA A 6 36.56 -58.68 -52.13
N PRO A 7 35.45 -58.90 -51.35
CA PRO A 7 34.32 -57.95 -51.20
C PRO A 7 33.45 -58.16 -49.91
N ALA A 8 32.16 -57.83 -50.02
CA ALA A 8 31.11 -57.55 -49.03
C ALA A 8 30.33 -58.73 -48.40
N ASP A 9 29.38 -58.34 -47.53
CA ASP A 9 28.17 -59.01 -47.01
C ASP A 9 28.32 -60.12 -45.94
N ASP A 10 27.73 -59.94 -44.75
CA ASP A 10 26.40 -60.51 -44.46
C ASP A 10 25.79 -60.03 -43.12
N ASN A 11 24.46 -60.05 -43.10
CA ASN A 11 23.57 -59.80 -41.97
C ASN A 11 23.89 -60.66 -40.72
N VAL A 12 23.55 -60.16 -39.52
CA VAL A 12 22.55 -60.78 -38.63
C VAL A 12 22.27 -59.87 -37.43
N ILE A 13 21.00 -59.51 -37.31
CA ILE A 13 20.31 -58.92 -36.18
C ILE A 13 20.19 -59.96 -35.04
N LYS A 14 20.67 -59.68 -33.82
CA LYS A 14 19.84 -59.57 -32.60
C LYS A 14 20.67 -59.44 -31.30
N SER A 15 20.29 -58.39 -30.57
CA SER A 15 20.14 -58.33 -29.11
C SER A 15 21.38 -58.45 -28.23
N THR A 16 21.80 -57.31 -27.67
CA THR A 16 21.94 -57.20 -26.22
C THR A 16 21.78 -55.74 -25.79
N ASN A 17 20.75 -55.50 -25.00
CA ASN A 17 20.47 -54.24 -24.30
C ASN A 17 21.70 -53.67 -23.60
N ARG A 18 21.99 -52.39 -23.86
CA ARG A 18 22.62 -51.43 -22.94
C ARG A 18 22.60 -50.05 -23.59
N GLU A 19 21.65 -49.21 -23.22
CA GLU A 19 21.76 -47.77 -23.41
C GLU A 19 22.46 -47.16 -22.19
N PRO A 20 23.55 -46.40 -22.40
CA PRO A 20 23.94 -45.34 -21.51
C PRO A 20 23.74 -43.97 -22.18
N THR A 21 23.08 -43.08 -21.43
CA THR A 21 23.33 -41.64 -21.30
C THR A 21 23.66 -40.77 -22.53
N SER A 22 22.84 -39.73 -22.68
CA SER A 22 23.20 -38.29 -22.72
C SER A 22 22.82 -37.51 -23.98
N GLU A 23 22.22 -36.34 -23.71
CA GLU A 23 22.14 -35.13 -24.52
C GLU A 23 21.01 -34.99 -25.54
N SER A 24 19.94 -34.30 -25.10
CA SER A 24 19.30 -33.16 -25.78
C SER A 24 18.28 -32.59 -24.79
N ALA A 25 18.63 -31.56 -24.03
CA ALA A 25 18.39 -30.16 -24.40
C ALA A 25 16.90 -29.81 -24.46
N SER A 26 16.48 -29.06 -23.44
CA SER A 26 15.46 -28.01 -23.56
C SER A 26 13.99 -28.46 -23.67
N GLU A 27 13.48 -29.11 -22.62
CA GLU A 27 12.06 -28.98 -22.30
C GLU A 27 11.89 -27.92 -21.22
N GLU A 28 11.28 -26.84 -21.64
CA GLU A 28 10.81 -25.72 -20.85
C GLU A 28 10.09 -26.25 -19.60
N GLN A 29 10.74 -26.11 -18.45
CA GLN A 29 10.03 -26.00 -17.18
C GLN A 29 9.27 -24.67 -17.22
N PHE A 30 8.16 -24.66 -17.96
CA PHE A 30 7.05 -23.79 -17.65
C PHE A 30 6.65 -24.13 -16.22
N ALA A 31 7.07 -23.28 -15.29
CA ALA A 31 6.32 -23.06 -14.09
C ALA A 31 4.92 -22.61 -14.52
N GLN A 32 4.04 -23.60 -14.71
CA GLN A 32 2.62 -23.41 -14.53
C GLN A 32 2.45 -23.06 -13.04
N GLU A 33 2.70 -21.80 -12.70
CA GLU A 33 2.05 -21.21 -11.54
C GLU A 33 0.57 -21.36 -11.84
N GLU A 34 -0.06 -22.30 -11.14
CA GLU A 34 -1.51 -22.42 -11.05
C GLU A 34 -2.05 -21.02 -10.78
N ASN A 35 -2.60 -20.43 -11.85
CA ASN A 35 -3.43 -19.26 -11.79
C ASN A 35 -4.72 -19.72 -11.09
N SER A 36 -4.64 -19.93 -9.78
CA SER A 36 -5.80 -20.14 -8.92
C SER A 36 -6.69 -18.95 -9.18
N ALA A 37 -7.77 -19.17 -9.92
CA ALA A 37 -8.77 -18.15 -10.18
C ALA A 37 -9.23 -17.62 -8.82
N LYS A 38 -8.69 -16.47 -8.41
CA LYS A 38 -9.10 -15.80 -7.18
C LYS A 38 -10.48 -15.23 -7.46
N PHE A 39 -11.49 -16.00 -7.08
CA PHE A 39 -12.87 -15.58 -7.18
C PHE A 39 -13.13 -14.37 -6.27
N PRO A 40 -14.12 -13.53 -6.60
CA PRO A 40 -14.58 -12.47 -5.72
C PRO A 40 -14.84 -12.97 -4.30
N LEU A 41 -14.47 -12.17 -3.30
CA LEU A 41 -14.78 -12.40 -1.90
C LEU A 41 -16.28 -12.65 -1.71
N SER A 42 -16.63 -13.56 -0.81
CA SER A 42 -18.00 -13.73 -0.37
C SER A 42 -18.52 -12.47 0.32
N THR A 43 -19.84 -12.29 0.39
CA THR A 43 -20.46 -11.13 1.06
C THR A 43 -20.00 -10.98 2.51
N GLN A 44 -19.83 -12.10 3.23
CA GLN A 44 -19.35 -12.08 4.61
C GLN A 44 -17.89 -11.60 4.70
N GLU A 45 -17.02 -12.03 3.78
CA GLU A 45 -15.63 -11.58 3.72
C GLU A 45 -15.52 -10.10 3.32
N GLN A 46 -16.35 -9.63 2.38
CA GLN A 46 -16.43 -8.22 2.00
C GLN A 46 -16.83 -7.35 3.20
N LEU A 47 -17.82 -7.77 3.99
CA LEU A 47 -18.24 -7.07 5.21
C LEU A 47 -17.12 -7.01 6.25
N GLN A 48 -16.40 -8.12 6.47
CA GLN A 48 -15.26 -8.15 7.39
C GLN A 48 -14.10 -7.28 6.91
N ALA A 49 -13.78 -7.29 5.61
CA ALA A 49 -12.77 -6.43 5.02
C ALA A 49 -13.12 -4.94 5.22
N MET A 50 -14.36 -4.55 4.96
CA MET A 50 -14.83 -3.18 5.20
C MET A 50 -14.79 -2.78 6.67
N ALA A 51 -15.15 -3.67 7.59
CA ALA A 51 -15.05 -3.40 9.02
C ALA A 51 -13.61 -3.13 9.46
N ARG A 52 -12.65 -3.97 9.04
CA ARG A 52 -11.21 -3.78 9.33
C ARG A 52 -10.67 -2.48 8.76
N ARG A 53 -11.11 -2.12 7.55
CA ARG A 53 -10.73 -0.85 6.90
C ARG A 53 -11.29 0.36 7.62
N ARG A 54 -12.54 0.31 8.06
CA ARG A 54 -13.16 1.38 8.84
C ARG A 54 -12.39 1.62 10.13
N GLU A 55 -12.09 0.56 10.88
CA GLU A 55 -11.29 0.68 12.10
C GLU A 55 -9.91 1.28 11.83
N SER A 56 -9.23 0.81 10.78
CA SER A 56 -7.92 1.32 10.37
C SER A 56 -8.00 2.80 9.93
N ALA A 57 -9.01 3.18 9.16
CA ALA A 57 -9.24 4.55 8.70
C ALA A 57 -9.45 5.51 9.88
N VAL A 58 -10.26 5.11 10.87
CA VAL A 58 -10.46 5.87 12.11
C VAL A 58 -9.12 6.02 12.86
N SER A 59 -8.34 4.95 12.99
CA SER A 59 -7.01 5.00 13.61
C SER A 59 -6.08 5.99 12.91
N PHE A 60 -6.01 5.98 11.57
CA PHE A 60 -5.19 6.91 10.81
C PHE A 60 -5.69 8.35 10.93
N GLN A 61 -7.01 8.57 10.94
CA GLN A 61 -7.59 9.90 11.16
C GLN A 61 -7.18 10.48 12.52
N HIS A 62 -7.17 9.67 13.57
CA HIS A 62 -6.68 10.10 14.88
C HIS A 62 -5.18 10.38 14.90
N GLN A 63 -4.35 9.57 14.24
CA GLN A 63 -2.90 9.83 14.13
C GLN A 63 -2.62 11.14 13.36
N ILE A 64 -3.36 11.41 12.28
CA ILE A 64 -3.28 12.69 11.56
C ILE A 64 -3.73 13.86 12.45
N SER A 65 -4.77 13.68 13.26
CA SER A 65 -5.23 14.69 14.20
C SER A 65 -4.17 15.03 15.25
N GLU A 66 -3.44 14.05 15.76
CA GLU A 66 -2.30 14.28 16.67
C GLU A 66 -1.14 15.00 15.94
N CYS A 67 -0.84 14.66 14.68
CA CYS A 67 0.13 15.40 13.86
C CYS A 67 -0.28 16.87 13.67
N ARG A 68 -1.57 17.12 13.43
CA ARG A 68 -2.12 18.48 13.27
C ARG A 68 -2.06 19.25 14.58
N LEU A 69 -2.35 18.60 15.69
CA LEU A 69 -2.24 19.19 17.03
C LEU A 69 -0.78 19.56 17.35
N ALA A 70 0.17 18.66 17.07
CA ALA A 70 1.60 18.91 17.23
C ALA A 70 2.06 20.07 16.35
N LEU A 71 1.60 20.16 15.10
CA LEU A 71 1.91 21.28 14.21
C LEU A 71 1.39 22.60 14.79
N ARG A 72 0.15 22.64 15.30
CA ARG A 72 -0.44 23.83 15.94
C ARG A 72 0.37 24.29 17.16
N TYR A 73 0.71 23.38 18.07
CA TYR A 73 1.53 23.73 19.24
C TYR A 73 2.93 24.18 18.86
N SER A 74 3.52 23.56 17.85
CA SER A 74 4.83 23.96 17.34
C SER A 74 4.80 25.34 16.70
N VAL A 75 3.74 25.65 15.95
CA VAL A 75 3.50 26.99 15.41
C VAL A 75 3.38 27.99 16.55
N ILE A 76 2.57 27.71 17.59
CA ILE A 76 2.44 28.58 18.77
C ILE A 76 3.79 28.79 19.46
N GLY A 77 4.59 27.74 19.63
CA GLY A 77 5.92 27.84 20.24
C GLY A 77 6.89 28.68 19.41
N TRP A 78 6.77 28.66 18.08
CA TRP A 78 7.58 29.46 17.16
C TRP A 78 7.08 30.90 17.01
N THR A 79 5.75 31.11 16.99
CA THR A 79 5.13 32.44 16.84
C THR A 79 4.95 33.17 18.15
N GLY A 80 5.00 32.49 19.29
CA GLY A 80 4.92 33.11 20.62
C GLY A 80 6.10 34.06 20.90
N THR A 81 7.17 33.96 20.13
CA THR A 81 8.32 34.88 20.14
C THR A 81 8.22 35.97 19.06
N LEU A 82 7.19 35.94 18.21
CA LEU A 82 6.94 36.90 17.14
C LEU A 82 5.85 37.91 17.55
N ASP A 83 5.97 39.12 17.01
CA ASP A 83 4.91 40.13 17.07
C ASP A 83 3.63 39.57 16.42
N PRO A 84 2.45 39.59 17.09
CA PRO A 84 1.18 39.10 16.56
C PRO A 84 0.86 39.59 15.14
N GLU A 85 1.21 40.83 14.81
CA GLU A 85 0.94 41.41 13.48
C GLU A 85 1.75 40.74 12.36
N LYS A 86 2.89 40.14 12.69
CA LYS A 86 3.80 39.49 11.74
C LYS A 86 3.50 38.00 11.57
N ILE A 87 2.67 37.41 12.44
CA ILE A 87 2.35 35.98 12.43
C ILE A 87 1.71 35.54 11.10
N PRO A 88 0.70 36.24 10.54
CA PRO A 88 0.08 35.80 9.28
C PRO A 88 1.08 35.77 8.12
N ALA A 89 1.96 36.77 8.03
CA ALA A 89 3.00 36.85 7.01
C ALA A 89 4.11 35.81 7.21
N ALA A 90 4.45 35.51 8.47
CA ALA A 90 5.44 34.49 8.79
C ALA A 90 4.95 33.07 8.44
N LEU A 91 3.66 32.79 8.67
CA LEU A 91 3.04 31.51 8.33
C LEU A 91 2.80 31.35 6.82
N SER A 92 2.39 32.42 6.12
CA SER A 92 2.22 32.37 4.67
C SER A 92 3.54 32.14 3.93
N ASN A 93 4.66 32.63 4.49
CA ASN A 93 6.02 32.44 3.99
C ASN A 93 6.73 31.20 4.53
N ALA A 94 6.01 30.26 5.16
CA ALA A 94 6.58 28.99 5.65
C ALA A 94 6.10 27.80 4.79
N PRO A 95 6.75 27.52 3.63
CA PRO A 95 6.36 26.43 2.73
C PRO A 95 6.22 25.08 3.45
N SER A 96 7.14 24.75 4.34
CA SER A 96 7.14 23.45 5.04
C SER A 96 5.91 23.23 5.92
N ILE A 97 5.33 24.28 6.50
CA ILE A 97 4.11 24.19 7.31
C ILE A 97 2.90 24.01 6.38
N ARG A 98 2.84 24.81 5.30
CA ARG A 98 1.76 24.73 4.31
C ARG A 98 1.71 23.37 3.61
N ASP A 99 2.87 22.87 3.18
CA ASP A 99 3.00 21.60 2.47
C ASP A 99 2.62 20.42 3.38
N LEU A 100 3.04 20.46 4.65
CA LEU A 100 2.66 19.45 5.64
C LEU A 100 1.15 19.48 5.94
N ASN A 101 0.56 20.67 6.07
CA ASN A 101 -0.88 20.80 6.25
C ASN A 101 -1.67 20.29 5.03
N ALA A 102 -1.20 20.62 3.81
CA ALA A 102 -1.78 20.12 2.58
C ALA A 102 -1.66 18.58 2.45
N GLN A 103 -0.55 17.98 2.92
CA GLN A 103 -0.38 16.53 2.98
C GLN A 103 -1.41 15.90 3.93
N MET A 104 -1.61 16.47 5.13
CA MET A 104 -2.64 16.01 6.07
C MET A 104 -4.06 16.13 5.48
N ASP A 105 -4.40 17.27 4.88
CA ASP A 105 -5.71 17.49 4.25
C ASP A 105 -5.95 16.52 3.06
N LYS A 106 -4.88 16.15 2.35
CA LYS A 106 -4.94 15.15 1.27
C LYS A 106 -5.19 13.75 1.84
N LEU A 107 -4.52 13.37 2.93
CA LEU A 107 -4.73 12.07 3.57
C LEU A 107 -6.13 11.95 4.14
N GLU A 108 -6.61 12.96 4.88
CA GLU A 108 -7.98 12.97 5.42
C GLU A 108 -9.04 12.79 4.32
N ARG A 109 -8.90 13.51 3.19
CA ARG A 109 -9.79 13.33 2.04
C ARG A 109 -9.76 11.92 1.46
N LYS A 110 -8.59 11.28 1.41
CA LYS A 110 -8.46 9.89 0.94
C LYS A 110 -9.05 8.88 1.93
N LEU A 111 -9.02 9.18 3.23
CA LEU A 111 -9.60 8.33 4.28
C LEU A 111 -11.14 8.46 4.37
N ALA A 112 -11.69 9.64 4.04
CA ALA A 112 -13.10 9.96 4.21
C ALA A 112 -14.10 8.90 3.70
N PRO A 113 -13.92 8.25 2.53
CA PRO A 113 -14.84 7.21 2.05
C PRO A 113 -14.92 5.97 2.95
N PHE A 114 -13.89 5.74 3.77
CA PHE A 114 -13.78 4.58 4.64
C PHE A 114 -14.17 4.89 6.09
N LEU A 115 -14.51 6.15 6.41
CA LEU A 115 -14.96 6.52 7.74
C LEU A 115 -16.44 6.14 7.95
N PRO A 116 -16.85 5.80 9.19
CA PRO A 116 -18.26 5.60 9.50
C PRO A 116 -19.06 6.89 9.24
N ALA A 117 -20.31 6.76 8.77
CA ALA A 117 -21.17 7.87 8.38
C ALA A 117 -21.38 8.91 9.51
N ASP A 118 -21.21 8.51 10.77
CA ASP A 118 -21.37 9.36 11.94
C ASP A 118 -20.07 10.10 12.37
N ALA A 119 -18.94 9.89 11.67
CA ALA A 119 -17.69 10.60 11.97
C ALA A 119 -17.73 12.10 11.62
N GLY A 120 -18.80 12.56 10.97
CA GLY A 120 -18.99 13.96 10.54
C GLY A 120 -20.00 14.78 11.36
N GLY A 121 -20.67 14.20 12.36
CA GLY A 121 -21.77 14.86 13.07
C GLY A 121 -21.64 14.78 14.59
N ALA A 122 -21.75 15.94 15.25
CA ALA A 122 -21.85 16.13 16.70
C ALA A 122 -20.53 16.04 17.52
N GLY A 123 -19.84 17.17 17.66
CA GLY A 123 -19.75 17.92 18.93
C GLY A 123 -19.29 17.24 20.24
N GLY A 124 -18.82 15.99 20.24
CA GLY A 124 -18.45 15.27 21.45
C GLY A 124 -17.29 14.31 21.19
N SER A 125 -16.08 14.83 21.12
CA SER A 125 -14.85 14.07 20.88
C SER A 125 -14.49 13.19 22.07
N GLY A 126 -15.04 11.97 22.12
CA GLY A 126 -14.42 10.86 22.82
C GLY A 126 -13.18 10.40 22.06
N ARG A 127 -11.98 10.64 22.59
CA ARG A 127 -10.75 10.01 22.08
C ARG A 127 -10.93 8.49 22.13
N GLY A 128 -11.04 7.81 20.99
CA GLY A 128 -11.09 6.35 20.95
C GLY A 128 -12.45 5.70 20.69
N GLN A 129 -13.52 6.46 20.45
CA GLN A 129 -14.82 5.85 20.20
C GLN A 129 -14.80 5.09 18.86
N GLY A 130 -14.91 3.76 18.93
CA GLY A 130 -14.88 2.87 17.75
C GLY A 130 -13.51 2.32 17.35
N MET A 131 -12.46 2.51 18.15
CA MET A 131 -11.13 1.91 17.93
C MET A 131 -10.86 0.76 18.90
N GLY A 132 -10.30 -0.36 18.39
CA GLY A 132 -9.75 -1.42 19.22
C GLY A 132 -8.51 -0.98 20.01
N ALA A 133 -8.15 -1.75 21.04
CA ALA A 133 -7.02 -1.43 21.93
C ALA A 133 -5.67 -1.28 21.19
N GLU A 134 -5.46 -2.07 20.15
CA GLU A 134 -4.24 -1.99 19.32
C GLU A 134 -4.18 -0.67 18.53
N ALA A 135 -5.31 -0.25 17.96
CA ALA A 135 -5.42 1.02 17.23
C ALA A 135 -5.22 2.23 18.17
N LEU A 136 -5.74 2.13 19.41
CA LEU A 136 -5.52 3.14 20.44
C LEU A 136 -4.04 3.23 20.82
N GLY A 137 -3.38 2.09 21.05
CA GLY A 137 -1.95 2.04 21.38
C GLY A 137 -1.07 2.66 20.30
N ARG A 138 -1.41 2.50 19.02
CA ARG A 138 -0.72 3.19 17.91
C ARG A 138 -0.88 4.71 17.98
N VAL A 139 -2.10 5.20 18.22
CA VAL A 139 -2.38 6.63 18.36
C VAL A 139 -1.61 7.22 19.55
N GLU A 140 -1.59 6.52 20.67
CA GLU A 140 -0.83 6.93 21.86
C GLU A 140 0.67 6.94 21.62
N GLY A 141 1.21 5.95 20.89
CA GLY A 141 2.61 5.92 20.48
C GLY A 141 3.00 7.10 19.58
N VAL A 142 2.15 7.43 18.59
CA VAL A 142 2.32 8.63 17.77
C VAL A 142 2.31 9.90 18.63
N ARG A 143 1.33 10.01 19.54
CA ARG A 143 1.23 11.14 20.46
C ARG A 143 2.49 11.28 21.33
N ALA A 144 2.99 10.19 21.91
CA ALA A 144 4.19 10.21 22.73
C ALA A 144 5.41 10.74 21.94
N ARG A 145 5.62 10.24 20.72
CA ARG A 145 6.69 10.72 19.82
C ARG A 145 6.56 12.20 19.46
N LEU A 146 5.33 12.65 19.22
CA LEU A 146 5.08 14.06 18.88
C LEU A 146 5.24 15.01 20.09
N LEU A 147 5.08 14.51 21.32
CA LEU A 147 5.33 15.29 22.54
C LEU A 147 6.81 15.51 22.83
N GLU A 148 7.71 14.74 22.22
CA GLU A 148 9.17 14.96 22.31
C GLU A 148 9.65 16.19 21.54
N ILE A 149 8.78 16.80 20.72
CA ILE A 149 9.11 18.03 19.98
C ILE A 149 9.36 19.17 20.96
N THR A 150 10.64 19.51 21.14
CA THR A 150 11.05 20.61 22.00
C THR A 150 10.66 21.96 21.37
N PRO A 151 10.17 22.93 22.15
CA PRO A 151 9.92 24.29 21.66
C PRO A 151 11.15 24.90 20.99
N GLY A 152 10.96 25.60 19.87
CA GLY A 152 12.05 26.25 19.13
C GLY A 152 12.78 25.37 18.11
N VAL A 153 12.51 24.05 18.06
CA VAL A 153 13.03 23.18 17.01
C VAL A 153 12.12 23.23 15.78
N LYS A 154 12.66 22.99 14.57
CA LYS A 154 11.88 22.86 13.33
C LYS A 154 10.96 21.62 13.38
N SER A 155 9.81 21.77 14.02
CA SER A 155 8.79 20.74 14.25
C SER A 155 8.37 19.96 13.02
N THR A 156 8.32 20.62 11.86
CA THR A 156 8.03 19.99 10.56
C THR A 156 8.99 18.83 10.24
N ARG A 157 10.23 18.83 10.76
CA ARG A 157 11.20 17.73 10.59
C ARG A 157 10.86 16.49 11.42
N PHE A 158 10.09 16.63 12.50
CA PHE A 158 9.65 15.53 13.35
C PHE A 158 8.26 15.03 12.95
N ILE A 159 7.38 15.95 12.56
CA ILE A 159 6.01 15.61 12.17
C ILE A 159 5.99 14.93 10.80
N LYS A 160 6.84 15.36 9.85
CA LYS A 160 6.86 14.80 8.49
C LYS A 160 7.15 13.29 8.48
N PRO A 161 8.20 12.76 9.13
CA PRO A 161 8.44 11.31 9.19
C PRO A 161 7.26 10.53 9.77
N VAL A 162 6.64 11.04 10.85
CA VAL A 162 5.47 10.42 11.45
C VAL A 162 4.30 10.38 10.45
N LEU A 163 4.07 11.46 9.71
CA LEU A 163 3.01 11.51 8.72
C LEU A 163 3.29 10.57 7.53
N ASP A 164 4.56 10.48 7.09
CA ASP A 164 4.98 9.58 6.03
C ASP A 164 4.82 8.10 6.46
N GLU A 165 5.05 7.78 7.74
CA GLU A 165 4.75 6.46 8.33
C GLU A 165 3.25 6.15 8.38
N VAL A 166 2.43 7.14 8.75
CA VAL A 166 0.95 7.00 8.73
C VAL A 166 0.48 6.71 7.30
N GLU A 167 1.00 7.46 6.32
CA GLU A 167 0.70 7.26 4.90
C GLU A 167 1.15 5.87 4.42
N GLY A 168 2.35 5.43 4.78
CA GLY A 168 2.85 4.08 4.49
C GLY A 168 1.99 2.98 5.12
N SER A 169 1.58 3.17 6.36
CA SER A 169 0.69 2.24 7.07
C SER A 169 -0.70 2.18 6.42
N ALA A 170 -1.23 3.31 5.96
CA ALA A 170 -2.50 3.36 5.25
C ALA A 170 -2.43 2.68 3.86
N ARG A 171 -1.27 2.71 3.18
CA ARG A 171 -1.01 1.89 1.97
C ARG A 171 -0.91 0.40 2.31
N ALA A 172 -0.21 0.04 3.39
CA ALA A 172 -0.09 -1.35 3.84
C ALA A 172 -1.45 -1.93 4.24
N ALA A 173 -2.32 -1.14 4.87
CA ALA A 173 -3.71 -1.49 5.15
C ALA A 173 -4.61 -1.53 3.89
N GLY A 174 -4.07 -1.15 2.72
CA GLY A 174 -4.79 -1.15 1.45
C GLY A 174 -5.81 -0.03 1.32
N ILE A 175 -5.85 0.92 2.25
CA ILE A 175 -6.78 2.06 2.23
C ILE A 175 -6.36 3.10 1.20
N LEU A 176 -5.05 3.30 1.04
CA LEU A 176 -4.49 4.15 0.01
C LEU A 176 -4.02 3.30 -1.18
N PRO A 177 -4.09 3.85 -2.40
CA PRO A 177 -3.50 3.17 -3.55
C PRO A 177 -1.99 2.99 -3.36
N PRO A 178 -1.39 1.95 -3.99
CA PRO A 178 0.05 1.69 -3.89
C PRO A 178 0.90 2.90 -4.27
N GLN A 179 0.44 3.68 -5.25
CA GLN A 179 1.08 4.90 -5.71
C GLN A 179 0.04 5.99 -5.92
N ASP A 180 0.48 7.23 -5.81
CA ASP A 180 -0.38 8.41 -5.98
C ASP A 180 -0.65 8.77 -7.46
N LYS A 181 -0.04 8.03 -8.41
CA LYS A 181 -0.26 8.22 -9.84
C LYS A 181 -1.66 7.77 -10.25
N VAL A 182 -2.21 8.44 -11.27
CA VAL A 182 -3.62 8.35 -11.71
C VAL A 182 -3.95 6.95 -12.23
N GLY A 183 -5.20 6.52 -12.05
CA GLY A 183 -5.74 5.30 -12.68
C GLY A 183 -6.09 4.18 -11.72
N TRP A 184 -5.83 4.34 -10.41
CA TRP A 184 -6.22 3.36 -9.41
C TRP A 184 -7.72 3.41 -9.10
N VAL A 185 -8.37 2.24 -9.16
CA VAL A 185 -9.75 2.01 -8.79
C VAL A 185 -9.76 0.97 -7.67
N TRP A 186 -10.54 1.22 -6.63
CA TRP A 186 -10.71 0.28 -5.54
C TRP A 186 -11.78 -0.76 -5.89
N SER A 187 -11.54 -2.03 -5.58
CA SER A 187 -12.57 -3.06 -5.65
C SER A 187 -12.86 -3.67 -4.29
N LEU A 188 -14.10 -3.56 -3.84
CA LEU A 188 -14.56 -4.26 -2.64
C LEU A 188 -14.58 -5.79 -2.87
N SER A 189 -14.96 -6.22 -4.07
CA SER A 189 -15.08 -7.63 -4.43
C SER A 189 -13.77 -8.40 -4.30
N PHE A 190 -12.64 -7.74 -4.51
CA PHE A 190 -11.31 -8.37 -4.40
C PHE A 190 -10.52 -7.90 -3.17
N ASP A 191 -11.07 -6.95 -2.40
CA ASP A 191 -10.35 -6.20 -1.38
C ASP A 191 -8.97 -5.77 -1.89
N ASP A 192 -8.93 -5.17 -3.09
CA ASP A 192 -7.69 -4.69 -3.69
C ASP A 192 -7.84 -3.45 -4.60
N TRP A 193 -6.73 -2.76 -4.80
CA TRP A 193 -6.59 -1.68 -5.77
C TRP A 193 -6.26 -2.25 -7.15
N PHE A 194 -6.88 -1.70 -8.18
CA PHE A 194 -6.70 -2.06 -9.56
C PHE A 194 -6.24 -0.85 -10.37
N ILE A 195 -5.37 -1.05 -11.35
CA ILE A 195 -4.98 0.00 -12.29
C ILE A 195 -5.27 -0.45 -13.71
N TRP A 196 -5.69 0.50 -14.55
CA TRP A 196 -5.70 0.32 -15.99
C TRP A 196 -4.38 0.82 -16.57
N CYS A 197 -3.53 -0.08 -17.05
CA CYS A 197 -2.29 0.31 -17.72
C CYS A 197 -2.56 0.60 -19.21
N ALA A 198 -1.90 1.62 -19.76
CA ALA A 198 -2.03 1.93 -21.18
C ALA A 198 -1.48 0.77 -22.03
N GLY A 199 -2.31 0.23 -22.94
CA GLY A 199 -1.97 -0.94 -23.75
C GLY A 199 -2.38 -2.28 -23.15
N GLU A 200 -3.05 -2.29 -22.00
CA GLU A 200 -3.70 -3.49 -21.46
C GLU A 200 -5.22 -3.45 -21.71
N ASP A 201 -5.81 -4.62 -21.96
CA ASP A 201 -7.26 -4.81 -22.16
C ASP A 201 -8.01 -5.07 -20.85
N ALA A 202 -7.32 -5.04 -19.71
CA ALA A 202 -7.87 -5.39 -18.41
C ALA A 202 -7.28 -4.54 -17.27
N PHE A 203 -8.03 -4.44 -16.18
CA PHE A 203 -7.55 -3.92 -14.90
C PHE A 203 -6.66 -4.94 -14.20
N VAL A 204 -5.53 -4.48 -13.66
CA VAL A 204 -4.57 -5.32 -12.92
C VAL A 204 -4.57 -4.99 -11.44
N SER A 205 -4.75 -6.02 -10.61
CA SER A 205 -4.70 -5.93 -9.15
C SER A 205 -3.29 -5.65 -8.64
N ALA A 206 -3.19 -4.78 -7.65
CA ALA A 206 -1.94 -4.35 -7.03
C ALA A 206 -1.22 -5.46 -6.24
N ARG A 207 -1.97 -6.35 -5.61
CA ARG A 207 -1.43 -7.34 -4.65
C ARG A 207 -1.53 -8.76 -5.16
N GLN A 208 -2.58 -9.07 -5.90
CA GLN A 208 -3.00 -10.44 -6.15
C GLN A 208 -2.68 -10.90 -7.58
N GLY A 209 -2.25 -10.00 -8.47
CA GLY A 209 -1.98 -10.30 -9.88
C GLY A 209 -3.24 -10.61 -10.69
N VAL A 210 -4.43 -10.37 -10.12
CA VAL A 210 -5.72 -10.62 -10.77
C VAL A 210 -5.91 -9.65 -11.92
N ARG A 211 -6.36 -10.18 -13.06
CA ARG A 211 -6.75 -9.39 -14.24
C ARG A 211 -8.25 -9.48 -14.44
N THR A 212 -8.91 -8.35 -14.63
CA THR A 212 -10.36 -8.28 -14.80
C THR A 212 -10.76 -7.20 -15.79
N ASP A 213 -11.73 -7.49 -16.65
CA ASP A 213 -12.25 -6.53 -17.63
C ASP A 213 -13.18 -5.50 -16.96
N PHE A 214 -13.62 -5.79 -15.72
CA PHE A 214 -14.51 -4.95 -14.94
C PHE A 214 -14.11 -4.90 -13.47
N VAL A 215 -14.19 -3.71 -12.88
CA VAL A 215 -14.03 -3.48 -11.44
C VAL A 215 -15.37 -2.99 -10.89
N ALA A 216 -16.02 -3.79 -10.05
CA ALA A 216 -17.13 -3.32 -9.25
C ALA A 216 -16.58 -2.36 -8.19
N ALA A 217 -16.99 -1.10 -8.26
CA ALA A 217 -16.67 -0.04 -7.30
C ALA A 217 -17.67 -0.02 -6.14
#